data_AF-A0A967TWI9-F1
#
_entry.id   AF-A0A967TWI9-F1
#
_cell.length_a   1.000
_cell.length_b   1.000
_cell.length_c   1.000
_cell.angle_alpha   90.00
_cell.angle_beta   90.00
_cell.angle_gamma   90.00
#
_symmetry.space_group_name_H-M   'P 1'
#
loop_
_entity.id
_entity.type
_entity.pdbx_description
1 polymer ?
#
loop_
_entity_poly.entity_id
_entity_poly.type
_entity_poly.pdbx_seq_one_letter_code
_entity_poly.pdbx_strand_id
1 'polypeptide(L)'
;CNRKYTPQPKRKGYPESLHQQALQMYVDGLNLRRIGRHLGVHHTTVLLWVKAHAAGLPQPPRPEEIETAEMDELYSFIGSKKTESTS
;
A
#
# COMPACT_ATOMS: atom_id res chain seq x y z
N CYS A 1 -0.52 -36.57 -17.73
CA CYS A 1 -0.08 -35.16 -17.64
C CYS A 1 -1.32 -34.26 -17.50
N ASN A 2 -1.61 -33.75 -16.29
CA ASN A 2 -2.82 -32.95 -15.98
C ASN A 2 -2.70 -31.48 -16.43
N ARG A 3 -2.40 -31.23 -17.71
CA ARG A 3 -2.44 -29.86 -18.25
C ARG A 3 -3.84 -29.58 -18.78
N LYS A 4 -4.63 -28.82 -18.02
CA LYS A 4 -5.90 -28.26 -18.50
C LYS A 4 -5.59 -27.08 -19.43
N TYR A 5 -5.69 -27.30 -20.74
CA TYR A 5 -5.59 -26.25 -21.73
C TYR A 5 -6.90 -25.45 -21.71
N THR A 6 -6.85 -24.20 -21.24
CA THR A 6 -8.01 -23.29 -21.32
C THR A 6 -7.83 -22.48 -22.60
N PRO A 7 -8.64 -22.70 -23.66
CA PRO A 7 -8.41 -22.08 -24.98
C PRO A 7 -8.38 -20.55 -24.95
N GLN A 8 -9.10 -19.97 -23.99
CA GLN A 8 -9.04 -18.55 -23.65
C GLN A 8 -8.60 -18.42 -22.19
N PRO A 9 -7.31 -18.21 -21.91
CA PRO A 9 -6.86 -18.02 -20.54
C PRO A 9 -7.45 -16.71 -20.01
N LYS A 10 -8.11 -16.77 -18.84
CA LYS A 10 -8.47 -15.54 -18.12
C LYS A 10 -7.19 -14.76 -17.82
N ARG A 11 -7.21 -13.44 -18.06
CA ARG A 11 -6.11 -12.57 -17.63
C ARG A 11 -5.89 -12.80 -16.13
N LYS A 12 -4.67 -13.20 -15.77
CA LYS A 12 -4.28 -13.38 -14.38
C LYS A 12 -3.95 -12.00 -13.80
N GLY A 13 -4.54 -11.69 -12.65
CA GLY A 13 -4.27 -10.45 -11.93
C GLY A 13 -5.29 -9.36 -12.19
N TYR A 14 -5.07 -8.23 -11.52
CA TYR A 14 -5.91 -7.05 -11.57
C TYR A 14 -5.42 -6.11 -12.69
N PRO A 15 -6.30 -5.29 -13.29
CA PRO A 15 -5.89 -4.29 -14.26
C PRO A 15 -5.03 -3.20 -13.59
N GLU A 16 -4.05 -2.67 -14.32
CA GLU A 16 -3.15 -1.62 -13.81
C GLU A 16 -3.91 -0.36 -13.38
N SER A 17 -5.02 -0.03 -14.05
CA SER A 17 -5.87 1.09 -13.67
C SER A 17 -6.43 0.96 -12.25
N LEU A 18 -6.76 -0.25 -11.82
CA LEU A 18 -7.28 -0.53 -10.48
C LEU A 18 -6.15 -0.45 -9.44
N HIS A 19 -4.94 -0.87 -9.81
CA HIS A 19 -3.74 -0.71 -8.99
C HIS A 19 -3.43 0.77 -8.74
N GLN A 20 -3.39 1.59 -9.79
CA GLN A 20 -3.17 3.04 -9.68
C GLN A 20 -4.27 3.73 -8.87
N GLN A 21 -5.53 3.37 -9.09
CA GLN A 21 -6.65 3.90 -8.31
C GLN A 21 -6.52 3.57 -6.82
N ALA A 22 -6.09 2.36 -6.47
CA ALA A 22 -5.87 1.96 -5.09
C ALA A 22 -4.74 2.77 -4.42
N LEU A 23 -3.65 3.02 -5.16
CA LEU A 23 -2.53 3.84 -4.68
C LEU A 23 -2.94 5.30 -4.47
N GLN A 24 -3.69 5.89 -5.41
CA GLN A 24 -4.22 7.25 -5.27
C GLN A 24 -5.06 7.39 -4.00
N MET A 25 -6.03 6.49 -3.81
CA MET A 25 -6.88 6.52 -2.61
C MET A 25 -6.08 6.37 -1.31
N TYR A 26 -4.97 5.63 -1.32
CA TYR A 26 -4.10 5.48 -0.16
C TYR A 26 -3.35 6.78 0.16
N VAL A 27 -2.79 7.45 -0.86
CA VAL A 27 -2.14 8.76 -0.73
C VAL A 27 -3.13 9.84 -0.27
N ASP A 28 -4.39 9.76 -0.73
CA ASP A 28 -5.49 10.62 -0.29
C ASP A 28 -5.93 10.35 1.18
N GLY A 29 -5.32 9.37 1.86
CA GLY A 29 -5.54 9.08 3.28
C GLY A 29 -6.65 8.07 3.57
N LEU A 30 -7.19 7.36 2.57
CA LEU A 30 -8.17 6.30 2.83
C LEU A 30 -7.51 5.09 3.47
N ASN A 31 -8.17 4.52 4.48
CA ASN A 31 -7.70 3.28 5.10
C ASN A 31 -7.82 2.07 4.14
N LEU A 32 -6.94 1.08 4.30
CA LEU A 32 -6.85 -0.11 3.43
C LEU A 32 -8.16 -0.88 3.31
N ARG A 33 -8.94 -0.97 4.39
CA ARG A 33 -10.24 -1.67 4.40
C ARG A 33 -11.29 -0.90 3.59
N ARG A 34 -11.28 0.42 3.68
CA ARG A 34 -12.17 1.32 2.94
C ARG A 34 -11.85 1.25 1.45
N ILE A 35 -10.58 1.30 1.08
CA ILE A 35 -10.13 1.11 -0.32
C ILE A 35 -10.57 -0.26 -0.85
N GLY A 36 -10.32 -1.33 -0.07
CA GLY A 36 -10.76 -2.68 -0.44
C GLY A 36 -12.26 -2.79 -0.68
N ARG A 37 -13.08 -2.16 0.17
CA ARG A 37 -14.54 -2.10 -0.02
C ARG A 37 -14.94 -1.29 -1.27
N HIS A 38 -14.28 -0.17 -1.54
CA HIS A 38 -14.57 0.65 -2.73
C HIS A 38 -14.21 -0.07 -4.04
N LEU A 39 -13.12 -0.83 -4.06
CA LEU A 39 -12.62 -1.50 -5.26
C LEU A 39 -13.05 -2.97 -5.38
N GLY A 40 -13.78 -3.51 -4.40
CA GLY A 40 -14.20 -4.91 -4.37
C GLY A 40 -13.05 -5.91 -4.20
N VAL A 41 -11.93 -5.47 -3.62
CA VAL A 41 -10.74 -6.30 -3.40
C VAL A 41 -10.45 -6.50 -1.93
N HIS A 42 -9.79 -7.61 -1.58
CA HIS A 42 -9.41 -7.83 -0.19
C HIS A 42 -8.34 -6.81 0.24
N HIS A 43 -8.50 -6.22 1.44
CA HIS A 43 -7.61 -5.18 1.96
C HIS A 43 -6.12 -5.58 2.02
N THR A 44 -5.80 -6.87 2.17
CA THR A 44 -4.40 -7.34 2.10
C THR A 44 -3.81 -7.20 0.70
N THR A 45 -4.64 -7.29 -0.35
CA THR A 45 -4.21 -7.04 -1.73
C THR A 45 -3.76 -5.59 -1.88
N VAL A 46 -4.56 -4.65 -1.37
CA VAL A 46 -4.21 -3.21 -1.34
C VAL A 46 -2.93 -2.99 -0.54
N LEU A 47 -2.79 -3.62 0.64
CA LEU A 47 -1.56 -3.54 1.44
C LEU A 47 -0.32 -3.99 0.65
N LEU A 48 -0.42 -5.10 -0.07
CA LEU A 48 0.70 -5.64 -0.86
C LEU A 48 1.08 -4.69 -1.98
N TRP A 49 0.11 -4.08 -2.66
CA TRP A 49 0.35 -3.07 -3.69
C TRP A 49 1.05 -1.84 -3.14
N VAL A 50 0.56 -1.29 -2.03
CA VAL A 50 1.20 -0.15 -1.35
C VAL A 50 2.65 -0.47 -0.98
N LYS A 51 2.89 -1.66 -0.40
CA LYS A 51 4.26 -2.09 -0.04
C LYS A 51 5.16 -2.24 -1.26
N ALA A 52 4.67 -2.88 -2.32
CA ALA A 52 5.44 -3.08 -3.55
C ALA A 52 5.77 -1.75 -4.23
N HIS A 53 4.82 -0.82 -4.28
CA HIS A 53 5.03 0.52 -4.81
C HIS A 53 6.05 1.30 -3.97
N ALA A 54 5.88 1.32 -2.64
CA ALA A 54 6.79 2.01 -1.72
C ALA A 54 8.23 1.48 -1.80
N ALA A 55 8.42 0.18 -1.99
CA ALA A 55 9.74 -0.42 -2.14
C ALA A 55 10.47 0.00 -3.43
N GLY A 56 9.72 0.45 -4.45
CA GLY A 56 10.27 0.94 -5.72
C GLY A 56 10.47 2.47 -5.77
N LEU A 57 10.08 3.21 -4.73
CA LEU A 57 10.25 4.66 -4.72
C LEU A 57 11.73 5.03 -4.59
N PRO A 58 12.21 6.04 -5.34
CA PRO A 58 13.56 6.55 -5.16
C PRO A 58 13.71 7.16 -3.76
N GLN A 59 14.95 7.28 -3.30
CA GLN A 59 15.21 8.08 -2.11
C GLN A 59 14.76 9.52 -2.37
N PRO A 60 14.15 10.19 -1.36
CA PRO A 60 13.75 11.57 -1.51
C PRO A 60 14.98 12.43 -1.83
N PRO A 61 14.83 13.44 -2.71
CA PRO A 61 15.93 14.34 -3.03
C PRO A 61 16.40 15.06 -1.76
N ARG A 62 17.72 15.06 -1.53
CA ARG A 62 18.35 15.75 -0.41
C ARG A 62 19.23 16.87 -0.96
N PRO A 63 19.06 18.13 -0.52
CA PRO A 63 19.98 19.21 -0.89
C PRO A 63 21.37 18.99 -0.28
N GLU A 64 22.42 19.39 -1.00
CA GLU A 64 23.83 19.26 -0.57
C GLU A 64 24.15 20.20 0.62
N GLU A 65 23.59 21.42 0.58
CA GLU A 65 23.70 22.41 1.65
C GLU A 65 22.31 22.75 2.18
N ILE A 66 22.18 22.82 3.51
CA ILE A 66 20.95 23.19 4.21
C ILE A 66 21.27 24.44 5.03
N GLU A 67 20.76 25.59 4.61
CA GLU A 67 20.96 26.86 5.31
C GLU A 67 20.08 26.96 6.56
N THR A 68 18.82 26.56 6.45
CA THR A 68 17.84 26.54 7.54
C THR A 68 16.98 25.28 7.44
N ALA A 69 16.65 24.69 8.58
CA ALA A 69 15.77 23.54 8.68
C ALA A 69 14.75 23.78 9.80
N GLU A 70 13.47 23.71 9.45
CA GLU A 70 12.36 23.79 10.40
C GLU A 70 11.92 22.38 10.77
N MET A 71 11.66 22.15 12.06
CA MET A 71 11.16 20.88 12.56
C MET A 71 9.73 21.09 13.04
N ASP A 72 8.77 20.40 12.43
CA ASP A 72 7.37 20.39 12.83
C ASP A 72 7.06 19.14 13.68
N GLU A 73 6.24 19.31 14.72
CA GLU A 73 5.88 18.22 15.64
C GLU A 73 4.51 17.66 15.28
N LEU A 74 4.50 16.44 14.74
CA LEU A 74 3.27 15.69 14.47
C LEU A 74 3.13 14.53 15.46
N TYR A 75 2.02 14.52 16.20
CA TYR A 75 1.69 13.45 17.15
C TYR A 75 0.76 12.44 16.50
N SER A 76 1.21 11.19 16.37
CA SER A 76 0.38 10.07 15.93
C SER A 76 0.31 8.99 17.03
N PHE A 77 -0.90 8.51 17.35
CA PHE A 77 -1.06 7.40 18.28
C PHE A 77 -0.75 6.07 17.57
N ILE A 78 0.46 5.57 17.76
CA ILE A 78 0.88 4.26 17.26
C ILE A 78 0.76 3.26 18.40
N GLY A 79 -0.26 2.40 18.34
CA GLY A 79 -0.40 1.31 19.31
C GLY A 79 0.62 0.21 19.05
N SER A 80 1.47 -0.11 20.04
CA SER A 80 2.18 -1.38 20.06
C SER A 80 1.21 -2.48 20.48
N LYS A 81 1.26 -3.64 19.80
CA LYS A 81 0.50 -4.80 20.28
C LYS A 81 1.10 -5.25 21.61
N LYS A 82 0.27 -5.40 22.63
CA LYS A 82 0.66 -6.08 23.87
C LYS A 82 1.07 -7.51 23.52
N THR A 83 2.30 -7.89 23.87
CA THR A 83 2.85 -9.24 23.67
C THR A 83 2.58 -10.17 24.84
N GLU A 84 2.14 -9.63 25.97
CA GLU A 84 1.87 -10.36 27.20
C GLU A 84 0.37 -10.58 27.38
N SER A 85 0.00 -11.79 27.83
CA SER A 85 -1.38 -12.09 28.22
C SER A 85 -1.69 -11.35 29.51
N THR A 86 -2.80 -10.61 29.54
CA THR A 86 -3.33 -10.07 30.79
C THR A 86 -3.99 -11.23 31.52
N SER A 87 -3.38 -11.68 32.62
CA SER A 87 -3.95 -12.65 33.56
C SER A 87 -5.10 -12.04 34.38
#